data_AF-A0A0K0EYZ3-F1
#
_entry.id   AF-A0A0K0EYZ3-F1
#
_cell.length_a   1.000
_cell.length_b   1.000
_cell.length_c   1.000
_cell.angle_alpha   90.00
_cell.angle_beta   90.00
_cell.angle_gamma   90.00
#
_symmetry.space_group_name_H-M   'P 1'
#
loop_
_entity.id
_entity.type
_entity.pdbx_description
1 polymer ?
#
loop_
_entity_poly.entity_id
_entity_poly.type
_entity_poly.pdbx_seq_one_letter_code
_entity_poly.pdbx_strand_id
1 'polypeptide(L)'
;MPIIEVLSLRNVSFEETDCLRVFKKLQVVTIRSKIPIKVLDSVKLFAINTMESTERDINQQLIDEYSDKFSKRLTDNNGEDIYFKNLNDWRRYKHILQMKKIF
;
A
#
# COMPACT_ATOMS: atom_id res chain seq x y z
N MET A 1 15.03 -12.40 -11.85
CA MET A 1 14.35 -11.78 -10.68
C MET A 1 13.20 -12.67 -10.26
N PRO A 2 12.99 -12.87 -8.94
CA PRO A 2 11.87 -13.64 -8.44
C PRO A 2 10.53 -13.00 -8.84
N ILE A 3 9.54 -13.85 -9.08
CA ILE A 3 8.16 -13.41 -9.32
C ILE A 3 7.55 -13.12 -7.95
N ILE A 4 7.59 -11.87 -7.53
CA ILE A 4 7.00 -11.41 -6.27
C ILE A 4 5.62 -10.83 -6.55
N GLU A 5 4.58 -11.46 -6.01
CA GLU A 5 3.19 -11.01 -6.12
C GLU A 5 2.70 -10.26 -4.88
N VAL A 6 3.32 -10.54 -3.72
CA VAL A 6 2.95 -9.98 -2.42
C VAL A 6 4.21 -9.43 -1.77
N LEU A 7 4.17 -8.17 -1.35
CA LEU A 7 5.27 -7.52 -0.65
C LEU A 7 4.75 -6.85 0.62
N SER A 8 5.38 -7.19 1.75
CA SER A 8 5.11 -6.57 3.05
C SER A 8 6.38 -5.95 3.60
N LEU A 9 6.33 -4.63 3.85
CA LEU A 9 7.46 -3.82 4.25
C LEU A 9 7.12 -3.11 5.55
N ARG A 10 7.97 -3.29 6.56
CA ARG A 10 7.80 -2.69 7.90
C ARG A 10 9.03 -1.86 8.24
N ASN A 11 8.82 -0.60 8.61
CA ASN A 11 9.87 0.34 9.03
C ASN A 11 10.95 0.55 7.96
N VAL A 12 10.55 0.65 6.70
CA VAL A 12 11.47 0.83 5.57
C VAL A 12 11.47 2.30 5.17
N SER A 13 12.65 2.87 4.95
CA SER A 13 12.84 4.18 4.33
C SER A 13 13.11 3.98 2.84
N PHE A 14 12.34 4.65 2.00
CA PHE A 14 12.57 4.66 0.56
C PHE A 14 13.37 5.91 0.19
N GLU A 15 14.47 5.73 -0.53
CA GLU A 15 15.23 6.84 -1.13
C GLU A 15 14.54 7.35 -2.40
N GLU A 16 13.89 6.44 -3.15
CA GLU A 16 13.15 6.73 -4.39
C GLU A 16 11.68 6.30 -4.25
N THR A 17 10.76 7.16 -4.69
CA THR A 17 9.31 6.92 -4.56
C THR A 17 8.80 5.85 -5.53
N ASP A 18 9.53 5.52 -6.61
CA ASP A 18 9.14 4.55 -7.63
C ASP A 18 9.93 3.23 -7.60
N CYS A 19 10.67 3.00 -6.51
CA CYS A 19 11.49 1.81 -6.27
C CYS A 19 10.77 0.45 -6.44
N LEU A 20 9.43 0.41 -6.32
CA LEU A 20 8.67 -0.82 -6.51
C LEU A 20 8.54 -1.25 -7.97
N ARG A 21 8.89 -0.40 -8.95
CA ARG A 21 8.79 -0.68 -10.41
C ARG A 21 9.49 -1.95 -10.86
N VAL A 22 10.49 -2.42 -10.13
CA VAL A 22 11.20 -3.66 -10.43
C VAL A 22 10.31 -4.91 -10.29
N PHE A 23 9.25 -4.86 -9.49
CA PHE A 23 8.34 -5.98 -9.23
C PHE A 23 7.16 -6.00 -10.22
N LYS A 24 7.41 -6.42 -11.46
CA LYS A 24 6.41 -6.39 -12.55
C LYS A 24 5.12 -7.21 -12.31
N LYS A 25 5.13 -8.19 -11.40
CA LYS A 25 3.96 -9.01 -11.04
C LYS A 25 3.36 -8.68 -9.68
N LEU A 26 3.76 -7.56 -9.08
CA LEU A 26 3.31 -7.18 -7.75
C LEU A 26 1.81 -6.84 -7.77
N GLN A 27 1.03 -7.58 -6.97
CA GLN A 27 -0.42 -7.42 -6.86
C GLN A 27 -0.85 -6.90 -5.49
N VAL A 28 -0.10 -7.22 -4.44
CA VAL A 28 -0.41 -6.81 -3.06
C VAL A 28 0.80 -6.13 -2.45
N VAL A 29 0.58 -4.94 -1.92
CA VAL A 29 1.62 -4.16 -1.24
C VAL A 29 1.10 -3.72 0.10
N THR A 30 1.88 -3.98 1.15
CA THR A 30 1.60 -3.47 2.50
C THR A 30 2.83 -2.75 3.02
N ILE A 31 2.67 -1.51 3.45
CA ILE A 31 3.78 -0.65 3.84
C ILE A 31 3.47 0.03 5.16
N ARG A 32 4.46 0.02 6.05
CA ARG A 32 4.52 0.91 7.19
C ARG A 32 5.76 1.78 7.04
N SER A 33 5.55 3.02 6.64
CA SER A 33 6.59 3.97 6.24
C SER A 33 6.23 5.37 6.73
N LYS A 34 7.25 6.21 6.91
CA LYS A 34 7.10 7.65 7.18
C LYS A 34 6.79 8.45 5.92
N ILE A 35 7.11 7.89 4.75
CA ILE A 35 6.99 8.55 3.45
C ILE A 35 6.07 7.71 2.55
N PRO A 36 5.08 8.34 1.88
CA PRO A 36 4.25 7.68 0.88
C PRO A 36 5.07 7.30 -0.38
N ILE A 37 4.59 6.30 -1.14
CA ILE A 37 5.29 5.78 -2.32
C ILE A 37 4.37 5.68 -3.54
N LYS A 38 4.96 5.66 -4.74
CA LYS A 38 4.20 5.46 -5.97
C LYS A 38 3.82 3.99 -6.12
N VAL A 39 2.52 3.74 -6.30
CA VAL A 39 1.98 2.38 -6.43
C VAL A 39 1.85 2.00 -7.90
N LEU A 40 2.30 0.79 -8.26
CA LEU A 40 2.22 0.25 -9.63
C LEU A 40 0.79 -0.09 -10.05
N ASP A 41 0.48 0.01 -11.33
CA ASP A 41 -0.86 -0.29 -11.89
C ASP A 41 -1.26 -1.76 -11.75
N SER A 42 -0.28 -2.66 -11.61
CA SER A 42 -0.52 -4.08 -11.35
C SER A 42 -1.04 -4.35 -9.93
N VAL A 43 -0.88 -3.39 -9.00
CA VAL A 43 -1.29 -3.54 -7.60
C VAL A 43 -2.81 -3.43 -7.51
N LYS A 44 -3.42 -4.46 -6.92
CA LYS A 44 -4.87 -4.59 -6.74
C LYS A 44 -5.31 -4.28 -5.32
N LEU A 45 -4.42 -4.51 -4.35
CA LEU A 45 -4.62 -4.19 -2.95
C LEU A 45 -3.38 -3.49 -2.40
N PHE A 46 -3.60 -2.33 -1.80
CA PHE A 46 -2.55 -1.53 -1.19
C PHE A 46 -2.95 -1.16 0.24
N ALA A 47 -2.12 -1.50 1.22
CA ALA A 47 -2.31 -1.09 2.60
C ALA A 47 -1.13 -0.21 3.05
N ILE A 48 -1.44 0.95 3.59
CA ILE A 48 -0.45 1.89 4.09
C ILE A 48 -0.81 2.34 5.49
N ASN A 49 0.16 2.26 6.39
CA ASN A 49 0.10 2.93 7.68
C ASN A 49 1.19 3.99 7.68
N THR A 50 0.78 5.25 7.47
CA THR A 50 1.67 6.40 7.58
C THR A 50 1.82 6.75 9.05
N MET A 51 2.98 6.44 9.62
CA MET A 51 3.30 6.90 10.97
C MET A 51 3.60 8.39 10.87
N GLU A 52 2.76 9.21 11.50
CA GLU A 52 2.91 10.65 11.75
C GLU A 52 4.04 11.31 10.94
N SER A 53 3.71 11.93 9.81
CA SER A 53 4.66 12.81 9.14
C SER A 53 4.19 14.26 9.22
N THR A 54 5.15 15.13 9.49
CA THR A 54 5.04 16.59 9.62
C THR A 54 4.78 17.28 8.27
N GLU A 55 4.77 16.53 7.16
CA GLU A 55 4.65 17.02 5.79
C GLU A 55 3.25 16.75 5.23
N ARG A 56 2.28 17.57 5.65
CA ARG A 56 0.86 17.41 5.28
C ARG A 56 0.58 17.48 3.77
N ASP A 57 1.31 18.32 3.04
CA ASP A 57 0.98 18.61 1.64
C ASP A 57 1.40 17.49 0.66
N ILE A 58 2.58 16.90 0.84
CA ILE A 58 3.07 15.78 0.01
C ILE A 58 2.22 14.52 0.24
N ASN A 59 1.79 14.30 1.48
CA ASN A 59 0.89 13.21 1.82
C ASN A 59 -0.46 13.34 1.11
N GLN A 60 -1.00 14.56 0.99
CA GLN A 60 -2.30 14.79 0.39
C GLN A 60 -2.30 14.43 -1.10
N GLN A 61 -1.29 14.87 -1.85
CA GLN A 61 -1.18 14.57 -3.29
C GLN A 61 -1.13 13.05 -3.56
N LEU A 62 -0.40 12.30 -2.74
CA LEU A 62 -0.30 10.85 -2.91
C LEU A 62 -1.57 10.12 -2.43
N ILE A 63 -2.25 10.63 -1.41
CA ILE A 63 -3.58 10.14 -1.02
C ILE A 63 -4.60 10.33 -2.16
N ASP A 64 -4.54 11.46 -2.85
CA ASP A 64 -5.38 11.75 -4.01
C ASP A 64 -5.07 10.76 -5.14
N GLU A 65 -3.78 10.53 -5.45
CA GLU A 65 -3.36 9.51 -6.43
C GLU A 65 -3.86 8.10 -6.07
N TYR A 66 -3.82 7.71 -4.79
CA TYR A 66 -4.34 6.41 -4.35
C TYR A 66 -5.86 6.33 -4.50
N SER A 67 -6.56 7.41 -4.18
CA SER A 67 -8.02 7.48 -4.27
C SER A 67 -8.49 7.35 -5.71
N ASP A 68 -7.83 8.05 -6.64
CA ASP A 68 -8.07 7.94 -8.08
C ASP A 68 -7.80 6.53 -8.61
N LYS A 69 -6.71 5.92 -8.17
CA LYS A 69 -6.29 4.59 -8.65
C LYS A 69 -7.20 3.47 -8.18
N PHE A 70 -7.58 3.48 -6.90
CA PHE A 70 -8.22 2.35 -6.26
C PHE A 70 -9.73 2.49 -6.07
N SER A 71 -10.34 3.67 -6.22
CA SER A 71 -11.80 3.89 -6.11
C SER A 71 -12.50 3.50 -4.80
N LYS A 72 -11.88 2.67 -3.94
CA LYS A 72 -12.37 2.28 -2.60
C LYS A 72 -11.23 2.32 -1.60
N ARG A 73 -11.59 2.76 -0.38
CA ARG A 73 -10.70 2.87 0.79
C ARG A 73 -11.43 2.35 2.02
N LEU A 74 -10.71 1.65 2.89
CA LEU A 74 -11.12 1.31 4.25
C LEU A 74 -10.03 1.78 5.20
N THR A 75 -10.41 2.40 6.32
CA THR A 75 -9.47 2.80 7.36
C THR A 75 -9.74 1.95 8.59
N ASP A 76 -8.69 1.34 9.14
CA ASP A 76 -8.81 0.58 10.38
C ASP A 76 -8.62 1.47 11.63
N ASN A 77 -8.95 0.93 12.81
CA ASN A 77 -8.86 1.68 14.08
C ASN A 77 -7.42 2.08 14.47
N ASN A 78 -6.40 1.54 13.79
CA ASN A 78 -5.00 1.86 14.01
C ASN A 78 -4.46 2.90 12.99
N GLY A 79 -5.35 3.49 12.18
CA GLY A 79 -5.00 4.44 11.15
C GLY A 79 -4.33 3.81 9.92
N GLU A 80 -4.44 2.48 9.72
CA GLU A 80 -4.03 1.86 8.47
C GLU A 80 -5.12 2.06 7.40
N ASP A 81 -4.74 2.66 6.28
CA ASP A 81 -5.60 2.81 5.11
C ASP A 81 -5.38 1.66 4.14
N ILE A 82 -6.47 1.06 3.70
CA ILE A 82 -6.49 -0.06 2.76
C ILE A 82 -7.27 0.34 1.51
N TYR A 83 -6.58 0.36 0.39
CA TYR A 83 -7.08 0.71 -0.93
C TYR A 83 -7.23 -0.52 -1.82
N PHE A 84 -8.34 -0.61 -2.56
CA PHE A 84 -8.61 -1.73 -3.46
C PHE A 84 -9.63 -1.37 -4.53
N LYS A 85 -9.46 -1.88 -5.76
CA LYS A 85 -10.34 -1.55 -6.89
C LYS A 85 -11.69 -2.25 -6.86
N ASN A 86 -11.71 -3.53 -6.51
CA ASN A 86 -12.95 -4.32 -6.51
C ASN A 86 -13.08 -5.19 -5.24
N LEU A 87 -14.32 -5.57 -4.91
CA LEU A 87 -14.62 -6.39 -3.74
C LEU A 87 -14.07 -7.83 -3.84
N ASN A 88 -13.82 -8.33 -5.04
CA ASN A 88 -13.25 -9.66 -5.25
C ASN A 88 -11.77 -9.70 -4.86
N ASP A 89 -11.00 -8.66 -5.16
CA ASP A 89 -9.61 -8.48 -4.77
C ASP A 89 -9.51 -8.34 -3.25
N TRP A 90 -10.42 -7.58 -2.64
CA TRP A 90 -10.54 -7.54 -1.17
C TRP A 90 -10.79 -8.93 -0.58
N ARG A 91 -11.82 -9.66 -1.06
CA ARG A 91 -12.12 -11.02 -0.58
C ARG A 91 -10.95 -11.97 -0.77
N ARG A 92 -10.24 -11.85 -1.89
CA ARG A 92 -9.08 -12.68 -2.22
C ARG A 92 -7.91 -12.40 -1.30
N TYR A 93 -7.62 -11.14 -1.00
CA TYR A 93 -6.36 -10.76 -0.34
C TYR A 93 -6.49 -10.34 1.13
N LYS A 94 -7.72 -10.19 1.68
CA LYS A 94 -7.92 -9.77 3.09
C LYS A 94 -7.19 -10.66 4.10
N HIS A 95 -7.02 -11.95 3.83
CA HIS A 95 -6.36 -12.89 4.73
C HIS A 95 -4.86 -12.57 4.88
N ILE A 96 -4.23 -12.01 3.83
CA ILE A 96 -2.83 -11.57 3.86
C ILE A 96 -2.66 -10.42 4.86
N LEU A 97 -3.62 -9.48 4.88
CA LEU A 97 -3.62 -8.37 5.83
C LEU A 97 -3.84 -8.84 7.27
N GLN A 98 -4.66 -9.87 7.47
CA GLN A 98 -4.89 -10.46 8.79
C GLN A 98 -3.63 -11.16 9.32
N MET A 99 -2.90 -11.88 8.47
CA MET A 99 -1.64 -12.52 8.87
C MET A 99 -0.55 -11.52 9.28
N LYS A 100 -0.50 -10.34 8.63
CA LYS A 100 0.44 -9.27 9.00
C LYS A 100 0.28 -8.81 10.46
N LYS A 101 -0.93 -8.85 11.03
CA LYS A 101 -1.20 -8.41 12.41
C LYS A 101 -0.73 -9.41 13.48
N ILE A 102 -0.30 -10.60 13.10
CA ILE A 102 0.13 -11.67 14.01
C ILE A 102 1.65 -11.59 14.29
N PHE A 103 2.41 -10.82 13.50
CA PHE A 103 3.86 -10.65 13.62
C PHE A 103 4.24 -9.19 13.97
#